data_AF-D0UKW4-F1
#
_entry.id   AF-D0UKW4-F1
#
_cell.length_a   1.000
_cell.length_b   1.000
_cell.length_c   1.000
_cell.angle_alpha   90.00
_cell.angle_beta   90.00
_cell.angle_gamma   90.00
#
_symmetry.space_group_name_H-M   'P 1'
#
loop_
_entity.id
_entity.type
_entity.pdbx_description
1 polymer ?
#
loop_
_entity_poly.entity_id
_entity_poly.type
_entity_poly.pdbx_seq_one_letter_code
_entity_poly.pdbx_strand_id
1 'polypeptide(L)'
;VGRKRGGRSFGGHSEQENTLNQLLVEMDGFNTGQTNVVVLAATNRMDILDKALLRPGRFDRQIYVPAPDIKGRASIFKVHLQVLKTLLNKNELSRKMAALTPGFTGADIANVCNEAALIAARDLHADIIWK
;
A
#
# COMPACT_ATOMS: atom_id res chain seq x y z
N VAL A 1 -3.97 -2.10 16.75
CA VAL A 1 -5.23 -2.77 17.13
C VAL A 1 -5.33 -4.06 16.32
N GLY A 2 -5.63 -5.21 16.93
CA GLY A 2 -5.81 -6.48 16.18
C GLY A 2 -4.66 -7.51 16.23
N ARG A 3 -3.68 -7.37 17.12
CA ARG A 3 -2.60 -8.37 17.26
C ARG A 3 -3.11 -9.65 17.94
N LYS A 4 -2.60 -10.81 17.51
CA LYS A 4 -2.90 -12.13 18.07
C LYS A 4 -2.64 -12.14 19.59
N ARG A 5 -3.65 -12.59 20.34
CA ARG A 5 -3.62 -12.71 21.80
C ARG A 5 -2.47 -13.64 22.23
N GLY A 6 -1.60 -13.15 23.11
CA GLY A 6 -0.52 -13.93 23.72
C GLY A 6 -0.92 -14.41 25.11
N GLY A 7 -0.71 -15.68 25.42
CA GLY A 7 -1.04 -16.24 26.74
C GLY A 7 -0.23 -15.60 27.87
N ARG A 8 -0.93 -15.28 28.98
CA ARG A 8 -0.40 -14.87 30.29
C ARG A 8 0.71 -13.80 30.27
N SER A 9 0.34 -12.54 30.09
CA SER A 9 1.12 -11.42 30.65
C SER A 9 0.17 -10.50 31.42
N PHE A 10 0.35 -10.47 32.74
CA PHE A 10 -0.45 -9.70 33.69
C PHE A 10 -0.15 -8.21 33.54
N GLY A 11 -1.18 -7.41 33.21
CA GLY A 11 -1.19 -5.96 33.37
C GLY A 11 -0.78 -5.16 32.13
N GLY A 12 -1.73 -4.85 31.24
CA GLY A 12 -1.53 -3.84 30.19
C GLY A 12 -2.23 -4.07 28.85
N HIS A 13 -2.95 -5.19 28.64
CA HIS A 13 -3.60 -5.51 27.36
C HIS A 13 -5.13 -5.34 27.34
N SER A 14 -5.77 -5.01 28.47
CA SER A 14 -7.24 -5.01 28.59
C SER A 14 -7.95 -4.02 27.67
N GLU A 15 -7.41 -2.81 27.49
CA GLU A 15 -8.05 -1.79 26.65
C GLU A 15 -7.95 -2.12 25.16
N GLN A 16 -6.82 -2.68 24.72
CA GLN A 16 -6.62 -3.06 23.32
C GLN A 16 -7.48 -4.28 22.93
N GLU A 17 -7.71 -5.19 23.87
CA GLU A 17 -8.61 -6.32 23.69
C GLU A 17 -10.09 -5.90 23.72
N ASN A 18 -10.46 -5.00 24.63
CA ASN A 18 -11.83 -4.48 24.72
C ASN A 18 -12.21 -3.68 23.46
N THR A 19 -11.32 -2.82 22.98
CA THR A 19 -11.53 -2.09 21.71
C THR A 19 -11.63 -3.01 20.50
N LEU A 20 -10.83 -4.10 20.46
CA LEU A 20 -10.93 -5.09 19.40
C LEU A 20 -12.27 -5.84 19.46
N ASN A 21 -12.70 -6.28 20.63
CA ASN A 21 -13.97 -6.99 20.78
C ASN A 21 -15.14 -6.09 20.39
N GLN A 22 -15.12 -4.80 20.77
CA GLN A 22 -16.17 -3.86 20.35
C GLN A 22 -16.21 -3.73 18.82
N LEU A 23 -15.06 -3.57 18.17
CA LEU A 23 -14.99 -3.51 16.71
C LEU A 23 -15.60 -4.76 16.06
N LEU A 24 -15.34 -5.95 16.61
CA LEU A 24 -15.90 -7.21 16.10
C LEU A 24 -17.43 -7.27 16.24
N VAL A 25 -17.98 -6.76 17.34
CA VAL A 25 -19.44 -6.69 17.58
C VAL A 25 -20.10 -5.73 16.60
N GLU A 26 -19.50 -4.55 16.39
CA GLU A 26 -20.02 -3.58 15.42
C GLU A 26 -19.98 -4.14 13.99
N MET A 27 -18.90 -4.84 13.62
CA MET A 27 -18.77 -5.48 12.30
C MET A 27 -19.85 -6.53 12.04
N ASP A 28 -20.27 -7.30 13.06
CA ASP A 28 -21.34 -8.29 12.95
C ASP A 28 -22.75 -7.63 12.99
N GLY A 29 -22.85 -6.41 13.54
CA GLY A 29 -24.09 -5.68 13.82
C GLY A 29 -24.73 -4.95 12.62
N PHE A 30 -24.03 -4.82 11.49
CA PHE A 30 -24.55 -4.11 10.31
C PHE A 30 -25.65 -4.83 9.52
N ASN A 31 -26.21 -5.93 10.04
CA ASN A 31 -27.28 -6.70 9.39
C ASN A 31 -28.70 -6.08 9.51
N THR A 32 -28.84 -4.89 10.09
CA THR A 32 -30.14 -4.22 10.23
C THR A 32 -30.50 -3.37 9.00
N GLY A 33 -30.91 -4.03 7.92
CA GLY A 33 -31.94 -3.62 6.94
C GLY A 33 -31.86 -2.31 6.14
N GLN A 34 -30.98 -1.33 6.44
CA GLN A 34 -31.07 0.02 5.82
C GLN A 34 -29.76 0.66 5.35
N THR A 35 -28.57 0.10 5.65
CA THR A 35 -27.29 0.66 5.21
C THR A 35 -26.30 -0.42 4.75
N ASN A 36 -25.89 -0.37 3.48
CA ASN A 36 -24.83 -1.23 2.95
C ASN A 36 -23.46 -0.55 3.21
N VAL A 37 -22.69 -1.06 4.17
CA VAL A 37 -21.33 -0.58 4.48
C VAL A 37 -20.30 -1.58 3.96
N VAL A 38 -19.29 -1.08 3.25
CA VAL A 38 -18.13 -1.88 2.79
C VAL A 38 -16.91 -1.46 3.58
N VAL A 39 -16.25 -2.42 4.24
CA VAL A 39 -15.04 -2.17 5.05
C VAL A 39 -13.80 -2.67 4.30
N LEU A 40 -12.84 -1.79 4.07
CA LEU A 40 -11.52 -2.14 3.53
C LEU A 40 -10.45 -1.92 4.60
N ALA A 41 -9.55 -2.89 4.76
CA ALA A 41 -8.41 -2.80 5.66
C ALA A 41 -7.12 -3.26 4.96
N ALA A 42 -5.99 -2.69 5.36
CA ALA A 42 -4.67 -3.05 4.84
C ALA A 42 -3.73 -3.42 5.99
N THR A 43 -2.93 -4.47 5.81
CA THR A 43 -1.90 -4.89 6.77
C THR A 43 -0.67 -5.41 6.05
N ASN A 44 0.51 -5.02 6.53
CA ASN A 44 1.78 -5.59 6.08
C ASN A 44 2.16 -6.87 6.84
N ARG A 45 1.36 -7.26 7.85
CA ARG A 45 1.62 -8.39 8.73
C ARG A 45 0.34 -9.16 9.03
N MET A 46 -0.05 -10.04 8.11
CA MET A 46 -1.20 -10.93 8.32
C MET A 46 -0.92 -12.02 9.36
N ASP A 47 0.34 -12.38 9.57
CA ASP A 47 0.82 -13.44 10.48
C ASP A 47 0.47 -13.18 11.95
N ILE A 48 0.44 -11.91 12.34
CA ILE A 48 0.15 -11.47 13.71
C ILE A 48 -1.29 -11.04 13.91
N LEU A 49 -2.17 -11.14 12.90
CA LEU A 49 -3.55 -10.68 13.02
C LEU A 49 -4.38 -11.67 13.87
N ASP A 50 -5.32 -11.14 14.66
CA ASP A 50 -6.28 -11.98 15.40
C ASP A 50 -7.16 -12.77 14.40
N LYS A 51 -7.20 -14.09 14.56
CA LYS A 51 -8.00 -15.00 13.72
C LYS A 51 -9.50 -14.68 13.78
N ALA A 52 -9.99 -14.01 14.82
CA ALA A 52 -11.37 -13.58 14.93
C ALA A 52 -11.76 -12.58 13.83
N LEU A 53 -10.81 -11.74 13.37
CA LEU A 53 -11.05 -10.76 12.31
C LEU A 53 -11.22 -11.41 10.93
N LEU A 54 -10.61 -12.58 10.72
CA LEU A 54 -10.56 -13.29 9.44
C LEU A 54 -11.72 -14.29 9.24
N ARG A 55 -12.68 -14.34 10.16
CA ARG A 55 -13.83 -15.24 10.06
C ARG A 55 -14.83 -14.72 9.01
N PRO A 56 -15.60 -15.63 8.37
CA PRO A 56 -16.68 -15.24 7.47
C PRO A 56 -17.63 -14.22 8.12
N GLY A 57 -18.03 -13.20 7.36
CA GLY A 57 -18.86 -12.08 7.85
C GLY A 57 -18.07 -10.86 8.36
N ARG A 58 -16.73 -10.93 8.43
CA ARG A 58 -15.85 -9.82 8.81
C ARG A 58 -14.87 -9.50 7.67
N PHE A 59 -13.56 -9.63 7.86
CA PHE A 59 -12.59 -9.58 6.76
C PHE A 59 -12.50 -10.95 6.06
N ASP A 60 -13.58 -11.29 5.37
CA ASP A 60 -13.75 -12.56 4.66
C ASP A 60 -12.93 -12.63 3.37
N ARG A 61 -12.78 -11.51 2.66
CA ARG A 61 -11.96 -11.38 1.44
C ARG A 61 -10.55 -10.89 1.77
N GLN A 62 -9.57 -11.70 1.40
CA GLN A 62 -8.15 -11.37 1.52
C GLN A 62 -7.55 -11.22 0.12
N ILE A 63 -7.01 -10.04 -0.17
CA ILE A 63 -6.34 -9.74 -1.44
C ILE A 63 -4.86 -9.53 -1.13
N TYR A 64 -4.02 -10.42 -1.63
CA TYR A 64 -2.58 -10.27 -1.54
C TYR A 64 -2.08 -9.34 -2.64
N VAL A 65 -1.31 -8.32 -2.26
CA VAL A 65 -0.69 -7.37 -3.19
C VAL A 65 0.82 -7.65 -3.23
N PRO A 66 1.32 -8.37 -4.23
CA PRO A 66 2.75 -8.61 -4.38
C PRO A 66 3.48 -7.34 -4.83
N ALA A 67 4.82 -7.37 -4.75
CA ALA A 67 5.66 -6.40 -5.44
C ALA A 67 5.39 -6.43 -6.96
N PRO A 68 5.45 -5.28 -7.64
CA PRO A 68 5.12 -5.19 -9.06
C PRO A 68 6.12 -5.96 -9.93
N ASP A 69 5.60 -6.66 -10.93
CA ASP A 69 6.39 -7.25 -12.00
C ASP A 69 6.93 -6.17 -12.96
N ILE A 70 7.68 -6.59 -13.99
CA ILE A 70 8.27 -5.63 -14.94
C ILE A 70 7.21 -4.78 -15.65
N LYS A 71 6.06 -5.35 -16.00
CA LYS A 71 4.96 -4.62 -16.65
C LYS A 71 4.29 -3.65 -15.67
N GLY A 72 4.06 -4.09 -14.43
CA GLY A 72 3.54 -3.28 -13.34
C GLY A 72 4.44 -2.09 -13.05
N ARG A 73 5.76 -2.31 -12.92
CA ARG A 73 6.73 -1.21 -12.75
C ARG A 73 6.70 -0.24 -13.91
N ALA A 74 6.64 -0.71 -15.16
CA ALA A 74 6.56 0.18 -16.33
C ALA A 74 5.28 1.04 -16.30
N SER A 75 4.15 0.48 -15.86
CA SER A 75 2.90 1.22 -15.67
C SER A 75 3.00 2.25 -14.54
N ILE A 76 3.60 1.89 -13.40
CA ILE A 76 3.80 2.80 -12.26
C ILE A 76 4.72 3.96 -12.67
N PHE A 77 5.86 3.66 -13.30
CA PHE A 77 6.74 4.69 -13.87
C PHE A 77 5.99 5.60 -14.82
N LYS A 78 5.13 5.05 -15.69
CA LYS A 78 4.36 5.86 -16.64
C LYS A 78 3.46 6.87 -15.92
N VAL A 79 2.80 6.48 -14.83
CA VAL A 79 1.96 7.38 -14.01
C VAL A 79 2.81 8.49 -13.39
N HIS A 80 3.94 8.16 -12.75
CA HIS A 80 4.77 9.18 -12.10
C HIS A 80 5.50 10.10 -13.11
N LEU A 81 5.90 9.57 -14.27
CA LEU A 81 6.51 10.35 -15.34
C LEU A 81 5.52 11.32 -16.01
N GLN A 82 4.20 11.06 -15.98
CA GLN A 82 3.22 11.94 -16.61
C GLN A 82 3.24 13.36 -16.04
N VAL A 83 3.44 13.50 -14.73
CA VAL A 83 3.46 14.79 -14.02
C VAL A 83 4.77 15.56 -14.26
N LEU A 84 5.84 14.87 -14.65
CA LEU A 84 7.17 15.47 -14.82
C LEU A 84 7.35 16.12 -16.20
N LYS A 85 8.04 17.26 -16.22
CA LYS A 85 8.47 17.94 -17.46
C LYS A 85 9.73 17.27 -18.00
N THR A 86 9.66 16.75 -19.22
CA THR A 86 10.79 16.13 -19.90
C THR A 86 10.50 16.05 -21.39
N LEU A 87 11.56 16.19 -22.20
CA LEU A 87 11.55 15.97 -23.64
C LEU A 87 11.68 14.49 -24.01
N LEU A 88 11.99 13.62 -23.04
CA LEU A 88 12.15 12.19 -23.26
C LEU A 88 10.80 11.51 -23.54
N ASN A 89 10.83 10.47 -24.37
CA ASN A 89 9.65 9.64 -24.60
C ASN A 89 9.30 8.86 -23.32
N LYS A 90 8.25 9.31 -22.61
CA LYS A 90 7.82 8.74 -21.33
C LYS A 90 7.47 7.24 -21.42
N ASN A 91 6.98 6.76 -22.57
CA ASN A 91 6.65 5.33 -22.75
C ASN A 91 7.91 4.46 -22.90
N GLU A 92 8.91 4.96 -23.60
CA GLU A 92 10.19 4.26 -23.76
C GLU A 92 10.98 4.31 -22.45
N LEU A 93 11.03 5.48 -21.82
CA LEU A 93 11.68 5.70 -20.54
C LEU A 93 11.09 4.80 -19.45
N SER A 94 9.76 4.68 -19.37
CA SER A 94 9.14 3.83 -18.34
C SER A 94 9.49 2.35 -18.50
N ARG A 95 9.56 1.85 -19.74
CA ARG A 95 10.00 0.46 -20.03
C ARG A 95 11.47 0.25 -19.68
N LYS A 96 12.33 1.20 -20.05
CA LYS A 96 13.76 1.16 -19.76
C LYS A 96 14.01 1.16 -18.24
N MET A 97 13.35 2.08 -17.51
CA MET A 97 13.47 2.18 -16.05
C MET A 97 12.94 0.93 -15.34
N ALA A 98 11.83 0.34 -15.81
CA ALA A 98 11.29 -0.88 -15.23
C ALA A 98 12.23 -2.08 -15.35
N ALA A 99 13.02 -2.17 -16.43
CA ALA A 99 14.03 -3.20 -16.61
C ALA A 99 15.24 -3.01 -15.68
N LEU A 100 15.59 -1.76 -15.35
CA LEU A 100 16.74 -1.42 -14.49
C LEU A 100 16.43 -1.46 -12.98
N THR A 101 15.18 -1.68 -12.59
CA THR A 101 14.72 -1.57 -11.18
C THR A 101 14.05 -2.84 -10.65
N PRO A 102 14.69 -4.03 -10.75
CA PRO A 102 14.13 -5.25 -10.18
C PRO A 102 13.97 -5.11 -8.65
N GLY A 103 12.83 -5.56 -8.12
CA GLY A 103 12.53 -5.52 -6.69
C GLY A 103 11.97 -4.19 -6.17
N PHE A 104 11.89 -3.15 -7.01
CA PHE A 104 11.37 -1.85 -6.58
C PHE A 104 9.86 -1.92 -6.34
N THR A 105 9.43 -1.33 -5.22
CA THR A 105 8.02 -1.11 -4.90
C THR A 105 7.50 0.15 -5.59
N GLY A 106 6.18 0.38 -5.53
CA GLY A 106 5.61 1.62 -6.05
C GLY A 106 6.16 2.88 -5.35
N ALA A 107 6.46 2.79 -4.05
CA ALA A 107 7.06 3.88 -3.30
C ALA A 107 8.49 4.19 -3.77
N ASP A 108 9.31 3.16 -4.02
CA ASP A 108 10.68 3.34 -4.52
C ASP A 108 10.68 4.00 -5.89
N ILE A 109 9.76 3.58 -6.78
CA ILE A 109 9.60 4.17 -8.12
C ILE A 109 9.19 5.63 -8.03
N ALA A 110 8.22 5.97 -7.18
CA ALA A 110 7.80 7.35 -6.97
C ALA A 110 8.96 8.21 -6.46
N ASN A 111 9.76 7.67 -5.54
CA ASN A 111 10.92 8.37 -4.99
C ASN A 111 12.00 8.63 -6.06
N VAL A 112 12.31 7.65 -6.92
CA VAL A 112 13.24 7.85 -8.05
C VAL A 112 12.78 8.98 -8.97
N CYS A 113 11.49 9.02 -9.29
CA CYS A 113 10.92 10.09 -10.11
C CYS A 113 11.02 11.47 -9.43
N ASN A 114 10.81 11.52 -8.11
CA ASN A 114 10.92 12.75 -7.33
C ASN A 114 12.38 13.25 -7.26
N GLU A 115 13.34 12.36 -7.00
CA GLU A 115 14.77 12.70 -6.99
C GLU A 115 15.26 13.22 -8.34
N ALA A 116 14.81 12.61 -9.44
CA ALA A 116 15.12 13.09 -10.78
C ALA A 116 14.63 14.53 -11.00
N ALA A 117 13.44 14.87 -10.50
CA ALA A 117 12.90 16.23 -10.58
C ALA A 117 13.68 17.22 -9.71
N LEU A 118 14.06 16.82 -8.49
CA LEU A 118 14.87 17.64 -7.58
C LEU A 118 16.26 17.93 -8.15
N ILE A 119 16.91 16.93 -8.76
CA ILE A 119 18.21 17.11 -9.43
C ILE A 119 18.09 18.07 -10.60
N ALA A 120 17.06 17.93 -11.44
CA ALA A 120 16.82 18.84 -12.56
C ALA A 120 16.62 20.29 -12.08
N ALA A 121 15.81 20.49 -11.03
CA ALA A 121 15.59 21.80 -10.44
C ALA A 121 16.87 22.40 -9.84
N ARG A 122 17.69 21.58 -9.16
CA ARG A 122 18.97 22.00 -8.57
C ARG A 122 19.99 22.42 -9.63
N ASP A 123 20.05 21.70 -10.75
CA ASP A 123 20.94 21.99 -11.88
C ASP A 123 20.38 23.12 -12.78
N LEU A 124 19.28 23.79 -12.37
CA LEU A 124 18.57 24.86 -13.11
C LEU A 124 18.09 24.43 -14.51
N HIS A 125 17.80 23.14 -14.69
CA HIS A 125 17.19 22.62 -15.90
C HIS A 125 15.66 22.73 -15.85
N ALA A 126 15.06 23.19 -16.96
CA ALA A 126 13.60 23.25 -17.10
C ALA A 126 12.96 21.86 -17.30
N ASP A 127 13.76 20.90 -17.79
CA ASP A 127 13.34 19.55 -18.14
C ASP A 127 14.27 18.51 -17.51
N ILE A 128 13.73 17.34 -17.17
CA ILE A 128 14.52 16.20 -16.75
C ILE A 128 15.25 15.61 -17.96
N ILE A 129 16.57 15.45 -17.83
CA ILE A 129 17.49 14.95 -18.86
C ILE A 129 18.05 13.60 -18.43
N TRP A 130 18.22 12.69 -19.38
CA TRP A 130 18.96 11.44 -19.16
C TRP A 130 20.46 11.70 -19.29
N LYS A 131 21.24 11.45 -18.23
CA LYS A 131 22.71 11.49 -18.28
C LYS A 131 23.26 10.11 -18.63
#